data_AF-A0A6A7YK51-F1
#
_entry.id   AF-A0A6A7YK51-F1
#
_cell.length_a   1.000
_cell.length_b   1.000
_cell.length_c   1.000
_cell.angle_alpha   90.00
_cell.angle_beta   90.00
_cell.angle_gamma   90.00
#
_symmetry.space_group_name_H-M   'P 1'
#
loop_
_entity.id
_entity.type
_entity.pdbx_description
1 polymer ?
#
loop_
_entity_poly.entity_id
_entity_poly.type
_entity_poly.pdbx_seq_one_letter_code
_entity_poly.pdbx_strand_id
1 'polypeptide(L)'
;MIDPALELMREIFAAAKEAIAEEITVIQRDNITSKKMKVRLLFRSSNSGLLWSGKTLSNWFTAHLKKAEVRHRGANQCRHTFASQMLSSYVPVEWVARQLGHADTTKVRKHYGRWIPKDTKSDD
;
A
#
# COMPACT_ATOMS: atom_id res chain seq x y z
N MET A 1 13.84 13.85 0.68
CA MET A 1 13.81 12.45 0.13
C MET A 1 12.39 12.00 -0.22
N ILE A 2 11.34 12.55 0.40
CA ILE A 2 9.92 12.27 0.04
C ILE A 2 9.41 13.22 -1.07
N ASP A 3 10.12 14.31 -1.33
CA ASP A 3 9.71 15.41 -2.21
C ASP A 3 9.31 14.95 -3.62
N PRO A 4 10.06 14.07 -4.31
CA PRO A 4 9.67 13.59 -5.63
C PRO A 4 8.36 12.79 -5.63
N ALA A 5 8.07 12.07 -4.54
CA ALA A 5 6.82 11.31 -4.43
C ALA A 5 5.62 12.24 -4.18
N LEU A 6 5.82 13.33 -3.43
CA LEU A 6 4.80 14.35 -3.20
C LEU A 6 4.47 15.11 -4.48
N GLU A 7 5.48 15.48 -5.26
CA GLU A 7 5.31 16.12 -6.57
C GLU A 7 4.49 15.22 -7.50
N LEU A 8 4.88 13.95 -7.63
CA LEU A 8 4.14 12.99 -8.44
C LEU A 8 2.68 12.82 -7.97
N MET A 9 2.44 12.79 -6.66
CA MET A 9 1.07 12.70 -6.13
C MET A 9 0.23 13.94 -6.46
N ARG A 10 0.83 15.14 -6.47
CA ARG A 10 0.14 16.38 -6.88
C ARG A 10 -0.23 16.32 -8.36
N GLU A 11 0.67 15.85 -9.21
CA GLU A 11 0.40 15.67 -10.64
C GLU A 11 -0.70 14.64 -10.90
N ILE A 12 -0.65 13.49 -10.22
CA ILE A 12 -1.68 12.45 -10.31
C ILE A 12 -3.05 13.01 -9.90
N PHE A 13 -3.08 13.80 -8.81
CA PHE A 13 -4.32 14.39 -8.33
C PHE A 13 -4.89 15.42 -9.32
N ALA A 14 -4.05 16.27 -9.90
CA ALA A 14 -4.45 17.22 -10.93
C ALA A 14 -4.99 16.51 -12.17
N ALA A 15 -4.29 15.48 -12.67
CA ALA A 15 -4.73 14.69 -13.82
C ALA A 15 -6.06 13.96 -13.55
N ALA A 16 -6.23 13.39 -12.35
CA ALA A 16 -7.46 12.73 -11.97
C ALA A 16 -8.64 13.69 -11.84
N LYS A 17 -8.44 14.98 -11.56
CA LYS A 17 -9.49 15.99 -11.52
C LYS A 17 -10.12 16.24 -12.90
N GLU A 18 -9.38 16.06 -13.98
CA GLU A 18 -9.88 16.23 -15.34
C GLU A 18 -10.43 14.92 -15.93
N ALA A 19 -10.22 13.79 -15.26
CA ALA A 19 -10.67 12.49 -15.72
C ALA A 19 -12.20 12.32 -15.59
N ILE A 20 -12.76 11.49 -16.49
CA ILE A 20 -14.16 11.09 -16.47
C ILE A 20 -14.44 10.31 -15.17
N ALA A 21 -15.55 10.64 -14.51
CA ALA A 21 -15.99 9.91 -13.33
C ALA A 21 -16.61 8.56 -13.74
N GLU A 22 -16.17 7.50 -13.07
CA GLU A 22 -16.64 6.13 -13.27
C GLU A 22 -17.62 5.77 -12.14
N GLU A 23 -18.74 5.12 -12.48
CA GLU A 23 -19.65 4.59 -11.47
C GLU A 23 -19.17 3.21 -11.02
N ILE A 24 -18.87 3.08 -9.74
CA ILE A 24 -18.45 1.80 -9.13
C ILE A 24 -19.37 1.45 -7.96
N THR A 25 -19.51 0.14 -7.72
CA THR A 25 -20.15 -0.36 -6.51
C THR A 25 -19.09 -0.60 -5.43
N VAL A 26 -19.19 0.13 -4.33
CA VAL A 26 -18.25 0.05 -3.20
C VAL A 26 -18.91 -0.70 -2.06
N ILE A 27 -18.29 -1.78 -1.60
CA ILE A 27 -18.66 -2.46 -0.35
C ILE A 27 -18.26 -1.55 0.81
N GLN A 28 -19.21 -1.30 1.72
CA GLN A 28 -19.00 -0.43 2.86
C GLN A 28 -18.22 -1.15 3.97
N ARG A 29 -17.84 -0.39 5.01
CA ARG A 29 -17.01 -0.91 6.12
C ARG A 29 -17.65 -2.07 6.89
N ASP A 30 -18.97 -2.19 6.87
CA ASP A 30 -19.71 -3.31 7.46
C ASP A 30 -19.55 -4.63 6.68
N ASN A 31 -18.89 -4.60 5.51
CA ASN A 31 -18.73 -5.71 4.57
C ASN A 31 -20.05 -6.35 4.10
N ILE A 32 -21.16 -5.66 4.26
CA ILE A 32 -22.52 -6.15 3.95
C ILE A 32 -23.19 -5.21 2.96
N THR A 33 -23.19 -3.91 3.27
CA THR A 33 -23.88 -2.93 2.44
C THR A 33 -22.99 -2.52 1.26
N SER A 34 -23.62 -2.27 0.12
CA SER A 34 -22.94 -1.78 -1.07
C SER A 34 -23.60 -0.50 -1.57
N LYS A 35 -22.79 0.44 -2.06
CA LYS A 35 -23.27 1.72 -2.55
C LYS A 35 -22.66 2.03 -3.90
N LYS A 36 -23.49 2.48 -4.85
CA LYS A 36 -23.03 3.05 -6.11
C LYS A 36 -22.45 4.44 -5.87
N MET A 37 -21.24 4.66 -6.35
CA MET A 37 -20.51 5.90 -6.19
C MET A 37 -19.88 6.30 -7.52
N LYS A 38 -19.99 7.59 -7.86
CA LYS A 38 -19.20 8.19 -8.94
C LYS A 38 -17.85 8.60 -8.38
N VAL A 39 -16.78 7.99 -8.89
CA VAL A 39 -15.41 8.21 -8.43
C VAL A 39 -14.50 8.55 -9.58
N ARG A 40 -13.36 9.17 -9.29
CA ARG A 40 -12.27 9.36 -10.24
C ARG A 40 -11.06 8.60 -9.73
N LEU A 41 -10.66 7.57 -10.47
CA LEU A 41 -9.56 6.70 -10.08
C LEU A 41 -8.23 7.42 -10.32
N LEU A 42 -7.43 7.53 -9.26
CA LEU A 42 -6.18 8.28 -9.24
C LEU A 42 -5.08 7.59 -10.05
N PHE A 43 -4.83 6.31 -9.76
CA PHE A 43 -3.65 5.62 -10.28
C PHE A 43 -3.93 4.98 -11.64
N ARG A 44 -3.28 5.53 -12.66
CA ARG A 44 -3.29 5.03 -14.04
C ARG A 44 -1.87 4.66 -14.47
N SER A 45 -1.76 3.73 -15.39
CA SER A 45 -0.49 3.34 -16.02
C SER A 45 0.09 4.55 -16.75
N SER A 46 1.33 4.93 -16.43
CA SER A 46 2.00 6.06 -17.08
C SER A 46 2.24 5.83 -18.57
N ASN A 47 2.26 4.58 -19.03
CA ASN A 47 2.49 4.24 -20.42
C ASN A 47 1.20 4.20 -21.25
N SER A 48 0.09 3.76 -20.67
CA SER A 48 -1.17 3.54 -21.41
C SER A 48 -2.31 4.46 -21.01
N GLY A 49 -2.21 5.20 -19.90
CA GLY A 49 -3.30 5.99 -19.32
C GLY A 49 -4.46 5.15 -18.75
N LEU A 50 -4.42 3.83 -18.92
CA LEU A 50 -5.44 2.90 -18.42
C LEU A 50 -5.23 2.59 -16.93
N LEU A 51 -6.28 2.09 -16.28
CA LEU A 51 -6.19 1.61 -14.91
C LEU A 51 -5.21 0.45 -14.78
N TRP A 52 -4.52 0.40 -13.64
CA TRP A 52 -3.67 -0.73 -13.31
C TRP A 52 -4.50 -2.00 -13.09
N SER A 53 -4.06 -3.09 -13.69
CA SER A 53 -4.52 -4.44 -13.41
C SER A 53 -3.41 -5.22 -12.71
N GLY A 54 -3.76 -6.32 -12.02
CA GLY A 54 -2.75 -7.15 -11.33
C GLY A 54 -1.63 -7.62 -12.27
N LYS A 55 -1.97 -7.99 -13.52
CA LYS A 55 -0.99 -8.40 -14.54
C LYS A 55 -0.09 -7.25 -14.98
N THR A 56 -0.66 -6.10 -15.31
CA THR A 56 0.12 -4.94 -15.79
C THR A 56 1.03 -4.40 -14.71
N LEU A 57 0.55 -4.33 -13.47
CA LEU A 57 1.34 -3.93 -12.30
C LEU A 57 2.49 -4.91 -12.04
N SER A 58 2.21 -6.22 -12.08
CA SER A 58 3.25 -7.25 -11.89
C SER A 58 4.35 -7.17 -12.94
N ASN A 59 3.98 -6.99 -14.21
CA ASN A 59 4.95 -6.84 -15.31
C ASN A 59 5.80 -5.58 -15.14
N TRP A 60 5.16 -4.45 -14.85
CA TRP A 60 5.86 -3.19 -14.60
C TRP A 60 6.81 -3.31 -13.42
N PHE A 61 6.35 -3.88 -12.30
CA PHE A 61 7.17 -4.06 -11.10
C PHE A 61 8.35 -4.99 -11.35
N THR A 62 8.15 -6.07 -12.10
CA THR A 62 9.24 -6.98 -12.51
C THR A 62 10.32 -6.26 -13.32
N ALA A 63 9.89 -5.46 -14.31
CA ALA A 63 10.82 -4.66 -15.10
C ALA A 63 11.54 -3.61 -14.25
N HIS A 64 10.83 -2.99 -13.32
CA HIS A 64 11.39 -2.02 -12.38
C HIS A 64 12.46 -2.65 -11.47
N LEU A 65 12.18 -3.81 -10.87
CA LEU A 65 13.16 -4.55 -10.05
C LEU A 65 14.41 -4.91 -10.84
N LYS A 66 14.27 -5.35 -12.09
CA LYS A 66 15.42 -5.64 -12.96
C LYS A 66 16.29 -4.41 -13.18
N LYS A 67 15.70 -3.25 -13.43
CA LYS A 67 16.42 -1.97 -13.59
C LYS A 67 17.13 -1.54 -12.31
N ALA A 68 16.54 -1.85 -11.15
CA ALA A 68 17.12 -1.58 -9.84
C ALA A 68 18.11 -2.68 -9.38
N GLU A 69 18.41 -3.68 -10.22
CA GLU A 69 19.28 -4.81 -9.91
C GLU A 69 18.82 -5.64 -8.69
N VAL A 70 17.53 -5.59 -8.39
CA VAL A 70 16.91 -6.36 -7.30
C VAL A 70 16.38 -7.67 -7.84
N ARG A 71 16.73 -8.80 -7.19
CA ARG A 71 16.16 -10.11 -7.52
C ARG A 71 14.63 -10.05 -7.49
N HIS A 72 13.99 -10.70 -8.46
CA HIS A 72 12.53 -10.69 -8.56
C HIS A 72 11.84 -11.11 -7.25
N ARG A 73 10.86 -10.30 -6.86
CA ARG A 73 9.97 -10.43 -5.71
C ARG A 73 8.63 -9.80 -6.09
N GLY A 74 7.52 -10.33 -5.57
CA GLY A 74 6.21 -9.70 -5.78
C GLY A 74 6.07 -8.38 -5.02
N ALA A 75 5.22 -7.47 -5.50
CA ALA A 75 4.99 -6.16 -4.87
C ALA A 75 4.53 -6.25 -3.40
N ASN A 76 3.87 -7.35 -3.01
CA ASN A 76 3.52 -7.62 -1.62
C ASN A 76 4.74 -7.69 -0.67
N GLN A 77 5.95 -7.92 -1.18
CA GLN A 77 7.16 -7.90 -0.35
C GLN A 77 7.50 -6.49 0.18
N CYS A 78 7.05 -5.42 -0.49
CA CYS A 78 7.15 -4.07 0.03
C CYS A 78 6.36 -3.91 1.34
N ARG A 79 5.19 -4.55 1.46
CA ARG A 79 4.40 -4.57 2.71
C ARG A 79 5.17 -5.23 3.85
N HIS A 80 5.89 -6.32 3.56
CA HIS A 80 6.71 -6.99 4.57
C HIS A 80 7.93 -6.16 4.97
N THR A 81 8.57 -5.49 4.01
CA THR A 81 9.71 -4.60 4.23
C THR A 81 9.31 -3.40 5.10
N PHE A 82 8.17 -2.77 4.81
CA PHE A 82 7.61 -1.70 5.62
C PHE A 82 7.40 -2.15 7.07
N ALA A 83 6.74 -3.29 7.27
CA ALA A 83 6.48 -3.81 8.62
C ALA A 83 7.78 -4.07 9.40
N SER A 84 8.76 -4.73 8.79
CA SER A 84 10.03 -5.03 9.46
C SER A 84 10.84 -3.76 9.76
N GLN A 85 10.85 -2.77 8.85
CA GLN A 85 11.54 -1.50 9.07
C GLN A 85 10.91 -0.69 10.21
N MET A 86 9.58 -0.58 10.26
CA MET A 86 8.88 0.14 11.33
C MET A 86 9.13 -0.50 12.70
N LEU A 87 9.04 -1.83 12.79
CA LEU A 87 9.29 -2.55 14.04
C LEU A 87 10.75 -2.44 14.49
N SER A 88 11.70 -2.54 13.56
CA SER A 88 13.12 -2.33 13.85
C SER A 88 13.42 -0.89 14.28
N SER A 89 12.54 0.05 13.93
CA SER A 89 12.62 1.46 14.33
C SER A 89 11.80 1.76 15.59
N TYR A 90 11.45 0.74 16.39
CA TYR A 90 10.72 0.85 17.66
C TYR A 90 9.31 1.45 17.53
N VAL A 91 8.71 1.42 16.34
CA VAL A 91 7.33 1.87 16.15
C VAL A 91 6.38 0.87 16.85
N PRO A 92 5.40 1.34 17.64
CA PRO A 92 4.48 0.46 18.37
C PRO A 92 3.77 -0.55 17.45
N VAL A 93 3.71 -1.80 17.89
CA VAL A 93 3.17 -2.94 17.11
C VAL A 93 1.71 -2.70 16.74
N GLU A 94 0.95 -2.11 17.66
CA GLU A 94 -0.46 -1.74 17.53
C GLU A 94 -0.63 -0.70 16.42
N TRP A 95 0.28 0.26 16.33
CA TRP A 95 0.27 1.25 15.25
C TRP A 95 0.61 0.61 13.91
N VAL A 96 1.64 -0.24 13.84
CA VAL A 96 2.01 -0.96 12.61
C VAL A 96 0.87 -1.85 12.13
N ALA A 97 0.20 -2.57 13.04
CA ALA A 97 -0.96 -3.42 12.72
C ALA A 97 -2.09 -2.60 12.08
N ARG A 98 -2.39 -1.41 12.60
CA ARG A 98 -3.38 -0.49 12.01
C ARG A 98 -2.99 -0.03 10.61
N GLN A 99 -1.72 0.33 10.37
CA GLN A 99 -1.26 0.73 9.03
C GLN A 99 -1.35 -0.42 8.01
N LEU A 100 -1.14 -1.65 8.45
CA LEU A 100 -1.29 -2.85 7.61
C LEU A 100 -2.77 -3.24 7.40
N GLY A 101 -3.72 -2.59 8.07
CA GLY A 101 -5.13 -2.95 8.04
C GLY A 101 -5.42 -4.30 8.71
N HIS A 102 -4.64 -4.67 9.72
CA HIS A 102 -4.94 -5.83 10.56
C HIS A 102 -5.95 -5.45 11.65
N ALA A 103 -6.86 -6.38 11.98
CA ALA A 103 -7.81 -6.21 13.08
C ALA A 103 -7.13 -6.34 14.45
N ASP A 104 -6.04 -7.10 14.54
CA ASP A 104 -5.27 -7.35 15.74
C ASP A 104 -3.75 -7.36 15.49
N THR A 105 -2.97 -7.44 16.57
CA THR A 105 -1.50 -7.54 16.48
C THR A 105 -1.01 -8.97 16.30
N THR A 106 -1.89 -9.98 16.42
CA THR A 106 -1.55 -11.42 16.36
C THR A 106 -0.79 -11.75 15.09
N LYS A 107 -1.28 -11.28 13.92
CA LYS A 107 -0.59 -11.52 12.64
C LYS A 107 0.78 -10.86 12.58
N VAL A 108 0.93 -9.66 13.15
CA VAL A 108 2.22 -8.94 13.18
C VAL A 108 3.20 -9.66 14.10
N ARG A 109 2.80 -9.98 15.33
CA ARG A 109 3.64 -10.71 16.30
C ARG A 109 4.05 -12.08 15.77
N LYS A 110 3.14 -12.81 15.10
CA LYS A 110 3.43 -14.10 14.46
C LYS A 110 4.51 -14.01 13.37
N HIS A 111 4.45 -12.99 12.50
CA HIS A 111 5.33 -12.90 11.33
C HIS A 111 6.62 -12.13 11.61
N TYR A 112 6.60 -11.21 12.58
CA TYR A 112 7.68 -10.26 12.83
C TYR A 112 8.14 -10.21 14.29
N GLY A 113 7.68 -11.12 15.16
CA GLY A 113 8.00 -11.11 16.58
C GLY A 113 9.49 -11.06 16.90
N ARG A 114 10.33 -11.66 16.03
CA ARG A 114 11.80 -11.60 16.12
C ARG A 114 12.37 -10.18 16.05
N TRP A 115 11.67 -9.26 15.39
CA TRP A 115 12.09 -7.87 15.18
C TRP A 115 11.45 -6.90 16.16
N ILE A 116 10.66 -7.39 17.11
CA ILE A 116 10.07 -6.58 18.18
C ILE A 116 11.09 -6.55 19.33
N PRO A 117 11.68 -5.39 19.65
CA PRO A 117 12.58 -5.25 20.79
C PRO A 117 11.86 -5.60 22.09
N LYS A 118 12.53 -6.31 23.01
CA LYS A 118 11.96 -6.73 24.30
C LYS A 118 11.48 -5.55 25.16
N ASP A 119 12.04 -4.36 24.94
CA ASP A 119 11.74 -3.14 25.70
C ASP A 119 10.63 -2.29 25.06
N THR A 120 9.97 -2.79 24.01
CA THR A 120 8.78 -2.14 23.47
C THR A 120 7.70 -2.25 24.53
N LYS A 121 7.32 -1.12 25.16
CA LYS A 121 6.22 -1.06 26.13
C LYS A 121 4.99 -1.70 25.50
N SER A 122 4.65 -2.91 25.95
CA SER A 122 3.29 -3.40 25.87
C SER A 122 2.51 -2.63 26.92
N ASP A 123 1.59 -1.79 26.50
CA ASP A 123 0.57 -1.31 27.43
C ASP A 123 -0.18 -2.55 27.93
N ASP A 124 -0.05 -2.81 29.23
CA ASP A 124 -0.73 -3.89 29.98
C ASP A 124 -2.27 -3.80 29.85
#